data_AF-A0A935IW48-F1
#
_entry.id   AF-A0A935IW48-F1
#
_cell.length_a   1.000
_cell.length_b   1.000
_cell.length_c   1.000
_cell.angle_alpha   90.00
_cell.angle_beta   90.00
_cell.angle_gamma   90.00
#
_symmetry.space_group_name_H-M   'P 1'
#
loop_
_entity.id
_entity.type
_entity.pdbx_description
1 polymer ?
#
loop_
_entity_poly.entity_id
_entity_poly.type
_entity_poly.pdbx_seq_one_letter_code
_entity_poly.pdbx_strand_id
1 'polypeptide(L)'
;MQFEILYQELVHGAEIIHALAMGWTQAEAQIKPDPESWSILEVLCHLHDIEREDFRQRLDSILHSPTEEWTIFDPGTWVESREYNKRNFTETLNSFLEERNKSLAWLKNLSAPNWESEHTDQYGSIKAGEMFSAWVDHDNLHIRQLVELRQARIVRLAEPYDVSYAGEW
;
A
#
# COMPACT_ATOMS: atom_id res chain seq x y z
N MET A 1 4.76 4.89 -21.26
CA MET A 1 4.23 5.29 -19.93
C MET A 1 4.78 6.66 -19.55
N GLN A 2 4.03 7.48 -18.80
CA GLN A 2 4.53 8.76 -18.26
C GLN A 2 5.21 8.53 -16.90
N PHE A 3 6.42 7.96 -16.91
CA PHE A 3 7.11 7.49 -15.70
C PHE A 3 7.26 8.58 -14.64
N GLU A 4 7.74 9.77 -15.01
CA GLU A 4 7.98 10.87 -14.08
C GLU A 4 6.71 11.31 -13.36
N ILE A 5 5.55 11.30 -14.04
CA ILE A 5 4.27 11.67 -13.43
C ILE A 5 3.82 10.58 -12.45
N LEU A 6 3.87 9.30 -12.86
CA LEU A 6 3.53 8.18 -11.98
C LEU A 6 4.47 8.06 -10.78
N TYR A 7 5.75 8.37 -10.95
CA TYR A 7 6.70 8.45 -9.85
C TYR A 7 6.29 9.53 -8.84
N GLN A 8 5.88 10.72 -9.30
CA GLN A 8 5.38 11.76 -8.39
C GLN A 8 4.08 11.32 -7.70
N GLU A 9 3.18 10.61 -8.39
CA GLU A 9 2.00 10.03 -7.74
C GLU A 9 2.36 9.04 -6.62
N LEU A 10 3.41 8.22 -6.80
CA LEU A 10 3.90 7.34 -5.73
C LEU A 10 4.51 8.10 -4.54
N VAL A 11 5.16 9.24 -4.81
CA VAL A 11 5.67 10.16 -3.77
C VAL A 11 4.49 10.74 -2.98
N HIS A 12 3.51 11.33 -3.68
CA HIS A 12 2.33 11.90 -3.05
C HIS A 12 1.50 10.86 -2.29
N GLY A 13 1.41 9.63 -2.82
CA GLY A 13 0.74 8.52 -2.17
C GLY A 13 1.25 8.29 -0.74
N ALA A 14 2.57 8.30 -0.56
CA ALA A 14 3.18 8.13 0.76
C ALA A 14 2.84 9.28 1.73
N GLU A 15 2.84 10.51 1.22
CA GLU A 15 2.51 11.72 2.00
C GLU A 15 1.03 11.70 2.44
N ILE A 16 0.13 11.30 1.54
CA ILE A 16 -1.30 11.17 1.81
C ILE A 16 -1.55 10.06 2.84
N ILE A 17 -0.95 8.87 2.64
CA ILE A 17 -1.07 7.74 3.58
C ILE A 17 -0.58 8.16 4.97
N HIS A 18 0.57 8.83 5.06
CA HIS A 18 1.08 9.37 6.31
C HIS A 18 0.08 10.34 6.96
N ALA A 19 -0.42 11.33 6.21
CA ALA A 19 -1.38 12.30 6.73
C ALA A 19 -2.69 11.63 7.22
N LEU A 20 -3.16 10.59 6.54
CA LEU A 20 -4.35 9.83 6.93
C LEU A 20 -4.14 9.01 8.21
N ALA A 21 -2.92 8.51 8.43
CA ALA A 21 -2.52 7.77 9.63
C ALA A 21 -2.14 8.66 10.83
N MET A 22 -1.91 9.95 10.63
CA MET A 22 -1.55 10.86 11.72
C MET A 22 -2.67 11.03 12.76
N GLY A 23 -2.27 11.09 14.04
CA GLY A 23 -3.16 11.40 15.16
C GLY A 23 -4.02 10.22 15.65
N TRP A 24 -3.68 8.99 15.28
CA TRP A 24 -4.28 7.77 15.83
C TRP A 24 -3.43 7.24 16.99
N THR A 25 -4.09 6.78 18.05
CA THR A 25 -3.45 5.97 19.09
C THR A 25 -3.35 4.51 18.64
N GLN A 26 -2.48 3.72 19.31
CA GLN A 26 -2.40 2.27 19.08
C GLN A 26 -3.79 1.60 19.18
N ALA A 27 -4.54 1.91 20.24
CA ALA A 27 -5.84 1.30 20.48
C ALA A 27 -6.85 1.67 19.39
N GLU A 28 -6.90 2.93 18.95
CA GLU A 28 -7.75 3.34 17.83
C GLU A 28 -7.35 2.63 16.52
N ALA A 29 -6.04 2.49 16.28
CA ALA A 29 -5.53 1.92 15.04
C ALA A 29 -5.87 0.43 14.87
N GLN A 30 -6.14 -0.27 15.98
CA GLN A 30 -6.51 -1.68 16.03
C GLN A 30 -8.01 -1.92 15.81
N ILE A 31 -8.83 -0.88 15.89
CA ILE A 31 -10.28 -0.99 15.76
C ILE A 31 -10.63 -1.33 14.31
N LYS A 32 -11.33 -2.45 14.14
CA LYS A 32 -11.98 -2.82 12.89
C LYS A 32 -13.41 -2.24 12.86
N PRO A 33 -13.89 -1.71 11.72
CA PRO A 33 -15.30 -1.31 11.59
C PRO A 33 -16.26 -2.48 11.80
N ASP A 34 -15.91 -3.65 11.29
CA ASP A 34 -16.61 -4.92 11.41
C ASP A 34 -15.59 -6.09 11.36
N PRO A 35 -16.00 -7.35 11.61
CA PRO A 35 -15.08 -8.49 11.64
C PRO A 35 -14.31 -8.76 10.34
N GLU A 36 -14.87 -8.42 9.18
CA GLU A 36 -14.31 -8.71 7.85
C GLU A 36 -13.42 -7.54 7.36
N SER A 37 -13.77 -6.30 7.68
CA SER A 37 -13.04 -5.09 7.30
C SER A 37 -11.70 -4.95 8.00
N TRP A 38 -10.66 -4.49 7.31
CA TRP A 38 -9.37 -4.20 7.95
C TRP A 38 -9.42 -2.93 8.81
N SER A 39 -8.68 -2.95 9.92
CA SER A 39 -8.30 -1.75 10.67
C SER A 39 -7.24 -0.95 9.93
N ILE A 40 -7.02 0.32 10.32
CA ILE A 40 -5.94 1.14 9.74
C ILE A 40 -4.56 0.52 9.99
N LEU A 41 -4.35 -0.15 11.14
CA LEU A 41 -3.09 -0.85 11.40
C LEU A 41 -2.86 -1.99 10.41
N GLU A 42 -3.90 -2.76 10.10
CA GLU A 42 -3.82 -3.86 9.13
C GLU A 42 -3.54 -3.35 7.72
N VAL A 43 -4.16 -2.24 7.31
CA VAL A 43 -3.87 -1.57 6.03
C VAL A 43 -2.41 -1.13 5.96
N LEU A 44 -1.87 -0.51 7.02
CA LEU A 44 -0.47 -0.07 7.03
C LEU A 44 0.53 -1.24 7.03
N CYS A 45 0.22 -2.33 7.73
CA CYS A 45 1.04 -3.55 7.68
C CYS A 45 1.04 -4.14 6.28
N HIS A 46 -0.12 -4.19 5.63
CA HIS A 46 -0.25 -4.66 4.25
C HIS A 46 0.58 -3.81 3.29
N LEU A 47 0.42 -2.48 3.33
CA LEU A 47 1.20 -1.53 2.52
C LEU A 47 2.71 -1.69 2.75
N HIS A 48 3.13 -1.88 3.99
CA HIS A 48 4.54 -2.12 4.32
C HIS A 48 5.10 -3.41 3.70
N ASP A 49 4.34 -4.50 3.75
CA ASP A 49 4.80 -5.80 3.29
C ASP A 49 4.80 -5.90 1.75
N ILE A 50 3.75 -5.43 1.08
CA ILE A 50 3.69 -5.43 -0.39
C ILE A 50 4.75 -4.50 -1.02
N GLU A 51 5.11 -3.41 -0.35
CA GLU A 51 6.16 -2.48 -0.80
C GLU A 51 7.51 -3.20 -0.95
N ARG A 52 7.81 -4.15 -0.06
CA ARG A 52 9.11 -4.83 0.01
C ARG A 52 9.11 -6.21 -0.66
N GLU A 53 8.05 -7.00 -0.50
CA GLU A 53 8.00 -8.42 -0.92
C GLU A 53 7.28 -8.59 -2.25
N ASP A 54 6.47 -7.61 -2.66
CA ASP A 54 5.67 -7.69 -3.88
C ASP A 54 6.16 -6.67 -4.91
N PHE A 55 5.63 -5.45 -4.93
CA PHE A 55 5.82 -4.52 -6.03
C PHE A 55 7.29 -4.19 -6.33
N ARG A 56 8.09 -3.83 -5.32
CA ARG A 56 9.52 -3.52 -5.55
C ARG A 56 10.28 -4.75 -6.07
N GLN A 57 10.08 -5.88 -5.41
CA GLN A 57 10.81 -7.11 -5.73
C GLN A 57 10.43 -7.64 -7.12
N ARG A 58 9.13 -7.67 -7.45
CA ARG A 58 8.66 -8.12 -8.76
C ARG A 58 9.08 -7.16 -9.87
N LEU A 59 8.99 -5.86 -9.65
CA LEU A 59 9.45 -4.90 -10.67
C LEU A 59 10.94 -5.05 -10.94
N ASP A 60 11.76 -5.19 -9.90
CA ASP A 60 13.20 -5.43 -10.04
C ASP A 60 13.49 -6.74 -10.79
N SER A 61 12.76 -7.81 -10.46
CA SER A 61 12.83 -9.09 -11.16
C SER A 61 12.46 -8.97 -12.64
N ILE A 62 11.37 -8.28 -13.00
CA ILE A 62 11.00 -8.09 -14.43
C ILE A 62 12.08 -7.30 -15.17
N LEU A 63 12.66 -6.28 -14.55
CA LEU A 63 13.66 -5.43 -15.19
C LEU A 63 15.01 -6.12 -15.39
N HIS A 64 15.43 -6.98 -14.46
CA HIS A 64 16.79 -7.50 -14.42
C HIS A 64 16.90 -9.02 -14.64
N SER A 65 15.87 -9.78 -14.27
CA SER A 65 15.83 -11.24 -14.33
C SER A 65 14.46 -11.77 -14.79
N PRO A 66 13.92 -11.34 -15.95
CA PRO A 66 12.52 -11.61 -16.33
C PRO A 66 12.17 -13.10 -16.50
N THR A 67 13.17 -13.97 -16.64
CA THR A 67 12.99 -15.42 -16.81
C THR A 67 13.08 -16.19 -15.49
N GLU A 68 13.40 -15.56 -14.37
CA GLU A 68 13.42 -16.22 -13.07
C GLU A 68 12.00 -16.44 -12.54
N GLU A 69 11.74 -17.60 -11.95
CA GLU A 69 10.45 -17.89 -11.35
C GLU A 69 10.23 -17.04 -10.10
N TRP A 70 9.03 -16.50 -9.97
CA TRP A 70 8.63 -15.76 -8.80
C TRP A 70 8.35 -16.65 -7.60
N THR A 71 8.68 -16.15 -6.42
CA THR A 71 8.21 -16.78 -5.18
C THR A 71 6.69 -16.64 -5.12
N ILE A 72 6.01 -17.76 -4.89
CA ILE A 72 4.56 -17.80 -4.76
C ILE A 72 4.20 -17.50 -3.31
N PHE A 73 3.39 -16.46 -3.11
CA PHE A 73 2.78 -16.11 -1.83
C PHE A 73 1.39 -15.55 -2.07
N ASP A 74 0.54 -15.61 -1.04
CA ASP A 74 -0.82 -15.08 -1.06
C ASP A 74 -0.92 -13.89 -0.08
N PRO A 75 -0.80 -12.64 -0.55
CA PRO A 75 -0.91 -11.45 0.29
C PRO A 75 -2.25 -11.34 1.02
N GLY A 76 -3.33 -11.94 0.48
CA GLY A 76 -4.64 -11.93 1.10
C GLY A 76 -4.66 -12.66 2.45
N THR A 77 -3.77 -13.64 2.64
CA THR A 77 -3.65 -14.39 3.90
C THR A 77 -2.75 -13.72 4.93
N TRP A 78 -1.98 -12.69 4.55
CA TRP A 78 -0.94 -12.11 5.42
C TRP A 78 -1.52 -11.40 6.63
N VAL A 79 -2.71 -10.81 6.50
CA VAL A 79 -3.37 -10.10 7.59
C VAL A 79 -3.54 -11.00 8.82
N GLU A 80 -4.07 -12.20 8.60
CA GLU A 80 -4.26 -13.20 9.65
C GLU A 80 -2.96 -13.90 10.01
N SER A 81 -2.23 -14.42 9.00
CA SER A 81 -1.06 -15.27 9.24
C SER A 81 0.12 -14.55 9.86
N ARG A 82 0.23 -13.23 9.67
CA ARG A 82 1.28 -12.37 10.27
C ARG A 82 0.77 -11.55 11.45
N GLU A 83 -0.47 -11.78 11.87
CA GLU A 83 -1.11 -11.14 13.02
C GLU A 83 -1.01 -9.60 12.97
N TYR A 84 -1.35 -8.99 11.83
CA TYR A 84 -1.15 -7.56 11.58
C TYR A 84 -1.73 -6.66 12.68
N ASN A 85 -2.91 -7.00 13.20
CA ASN A 85 -3.55 -6.21 14.26
C ASN A 85 -2.79 -6.25 15.61
N LYS A 86 -1.81 -7.15 15.78
CA LYS A 86 -0.95 -7.20 16.98
C LYS A 86 0.34 -6.38 16.85
N ARG A 87 0.60 -5.79 15.68
CA ARG A 87 1.82 -5.01 15.42
C ARG A 87 1.78 -3.65 16.14
N ASN A 88 2.94 -3.03 16.31
CA ASN A 88 3.04 -1.68 16.82
C ASN A 88 2.74 -0.67 15.70
N PHE A 89 1.75 0.19 15.90
CA PHE A 89 1.27 1.13 14.90
C PHE A 89 2.31 2.16 14.47
N THR A 90 3.01 2.78 15.43
CA THR A 90 4.02 3.79 15.13
C THR A 90 5.22 3.19 14.40
N GLU A 91 5.67 2.01 14.85
CA GLU A 91 6.76 1.28 14.20
C GLU A 91 6.38 0.85 12.78
N THR A 92 5.16 0.33 12.57
CA THR A 92 4.68 -0.05 11.23
C THR A 92 4.63 1.16 10.29
N LEU A 93 4.05 2.29 10.72
CA LEU A 93 3.99 3.50 9.89
C LEU A 93 5.39 4.00 9.50
N ASN A 94 6.31 4.07 10.46
CA ASN A 94 7.69 4.47 10.18
C ASN A 94 8.40 3.49 9.25
N SER A 95 8.20 2.18 9.44
CA SER A 95 8.79 1.15 8.58
C SER A 95 8.28 1.25 7.15
N PHE A 96 6.98 1.50 6.96
CA PHE A 96 6.40 1.75 5.63
C PHE A 96 7.08 2.95 4.95
N LEU A 97 7.19 4.09 5.64
CA LEU A 97 7.80 5.29 5.08
C LEU A 97 9.29 5.10 4.77
N GLU A 98 10.02 4.37 5.61
CA GLU A 98 11.40 4.00 5.35
C GLU A 98 11.53 3.11 4.10
N GLU A 99 10.68 2.11 3.95
CA GLU A 99 10.67 1.25 2.75
C GLU A 99 10.31 2.03 1.50
N ARG A 100 9.30 2.91 1.57
CA ARG A 100 8.94 3.80 0.46
C ARG A 100 10.09 4.68 0.02
N ASN A 101 10.82 5.28 0.97
CA ASN A 101 12.00 6.08 0.64
C ASN A 101 13.08 5.26 -0.08
N LYS A 102 13.30 4.00 0.32
CA LYS A 102 14.22 3.09 -0.37
C LYS A 102 13.73 2.79 -1.80
N SER A 103 12.45 2.50 -1.97
CA SER A 103 11.83 2.24 -3.28
C SER A 103 11.95 3.43 -4.21
N LEU A 104 11.63 4.64 -3.73
CA LEU A 104 11.75 5.88 -4.50
C LEU A 104 13.21 6.16 -4.90
N ALA A 105 14.15 5.99 -3.98
CA ALA A 105 15.57 6.13 -4.27
C ALA A 105 16.05 5.11 -5.32
N TRP A 106 15.60 3.85 -5.22
CA TRP A 106 15.91 2.81 -6.21
C TRP A 106 15.33 3.15 -7.59
N LEU A 107 14.04 3.48 -7.68
CA LEU A 107 13.36 3.88 -8.93
C LEU A 107 14.07 5.04 -9.62
N LYS A 108 14.49 6.05 -8.86
CA LYS A 108 15.19 7.24 -9.38
C LYS A 108 16.58 6.91 -9.94
N ASN A 109 17.21 5.84 -9.49
CA ASN A 109 18.55 5.42 -9.92
C ASN A 109 18.53 4.40 -11.07
N LEU A 110 17.34 3.96 -11.53
CA LEU A 110 17.23 3.09 -12.70
C LEU A 110 17.78 3.78 -13.95
N SER A 111 18.76 3.15 -14.59
CA SER A 111 19.41 3.68 -15.79
C SER A 111 18.77 3.10 -17.04
N ALA A 112 17.95 3.90 -17.74
CA ALA A 112 17.23 3.52 -18.96
C ALA A 112 16.46 2.18 -18.82
N PRO A 113 15.57 2.05 -17.82
CA PRO A 113 14.81 0.82 -17.59
C PRO A 113 13.97 0.44 -18.82
N ASN A 114 13.99 -0.84 -19.19
CA ASN A 114 13.14 -1.37 -20.24
C ASN A 114 11.73 -1.67 -19.68
N TRP A 115 10.83 -0.70 -19.78
CA TRP A 115 9.45 -0.85 -19.32
C TRP A 115 8.63 -1.89 -20.11
N GLU A 116 9.12 -2.32 -21.28
CA GLU A 116 8.54 -3.40 -22.08
C GLU A 116 9.12 -4.78 -21.72
N SER A 117 10.06 -4.85 -20.77
CA SER A 117 10.49 -6.14 -20.23
C SER A 117 9.28 -6.84 -19.62
N GLU A 118 9.16 -8.14 -19.87
CA GLU A 118 7.96 -8.92 -19.59
C GLU A 118 8.36 -10.19 -18.83
N HIS A 119 7.64 -10.45 -17.75
CA HIS A 119 7.66 -11.74 -17.08
C HIS A 119 6.43 -12.54 -17.50
N THR A 120 6.59 -13.84 -17.75
CA THR A 120 5.50 -14.75 -18.11
C THR A 120 5.57 -16.00 -17.26
N ASP A 121 4.45 -16.35 -16.63
CA ASP A 121 4.29 -17.60 -15.90
C ASP A 121 2.98 -18.32 -16.29
N GLN A 122 2.54 -19.28 -15.49
CA GLN A 122 1.31 -20.05 -15.74
C GLN A 122 0.01 -19.23 -15.57
N TYR A 123 0.07 -18.05 -14.95
CA TYR A 123 -1.06 -17.18 -14.66
C TYR A 123 -1.18 -16.01 -15.65
N GLY A 124 -0.12 -15.74 -16.42
CA GLY A 124 -0.16 -14.78 -17.52
C GLY A 124 1.19 -14.09 -17.74
N SER A 125 1.14 -12.98 -18.46
CA SER A 125 2.28 -12.12 -18.73
C SER A 125 2.05 -10.75 -18.13
N ILE A 126 3.11 -10.14 -17.61
CA ILE A 126 3.08 -8.77 -17.07
C ILE A 126 4.37 -8.04 -17.41
N LYS A 127 4.22 -6.81 -17.90
CA LYS A 127 5.33 -5.92 -18.22
C LYS A 127 5.76 -5.09 -17.02
N ALA A 128 7.02 -4.65 -17.03
CA ALA A 128 7.56 -3.77 -15.99
C ALA A 128 6.74 -2.46 -15.87
N GLY A 129 6.32 -1.87 -16.99
CA GLY A 129 5.47 -0.68 -16.98
C GLY A 129 4.10 -0.91 -16.34
N GLU A 130 3.52 -2.10 -16.52
CA GLU A 130 2.24 -2.49 -15.92
C GLU A 130 2.41 -2.71 -14.42
N MET A 131 3.46 -3.42 -14.00
CA MET A 131 3.78 -3.64 -12.58
C MET A 131 3.99 -2.32 -11.83
N PHE A 132 4.76 -1.39 -12.40
CA PHE A 132 4.96 -0.08 -11.78
C PHE A 132 3.66 0.73 -11.72
N SER A 133 2.87 0.75 -12.80
CA SER A 133 1.59 1.46 -12.82
C SER A 133 0.60 0.88 -11.80
N ALA A 134 0.57 -0.44 -11.65
CA ALA A 134 -0.25 -1.13 -10.66
C ALA A 134 0.17 -0.78 -9.24
N TRP A 135 1.46 -0.64 -8.94
CA TRP A 135 1.94 -0.19 -7.63
C TRP A 135 1.40 1.19 -7.27
N VAL A 136 1.44 2.13 -8.22
CA VAL A 136 0.93 3.50 -8.02
C VAL A 136 -0.58 3.52 -7.81
N ASP A 137 -1.33 2.74 -8.59
CA ASP A 137 -2.79 2.64 -8.42
C ASP A 137 -3.17 1.91 -7.12
N HIS A 138 -2.35 0.96 -6.68
CA HIS A 138 -2.57 0.21 -5.46
C HIS A 138 -2.57 1.10 -4.21
N ASP A 139 -1.68 2.10 -4.16
CA ASP A 139 -1.74 3.14 -3.14
C ASP A 139 -3.12 3.84 -3.13
N ASN A 140 -3.70 4.12 -4.30
CA ASN A 140 -5.01 4.77 -4.41
C ASN A 140 -6.18 3.85 -4.01
N LEU A 141 -6.05 2.53 -4.16
CA LEU A 141 -7.01 1.57 -3.60
C LEU A 141 -7.03 1.68 -2.07
N HIS A 142 -5.86 1.70 -1.42
CA HIS A 142 -5.80 1.80 0.04
C HIS A 142 -5.98 3.20 0.59
N ILE A 143 -5.66 4.27 -0.16
CA ILE A 143 -5.99 5.64 0.23
C ILE A 143 -7.51 5.79 0.37
N ARG A 144 -8.30 5.23 -0.56
CA ARG A 144 -9.76 5.18 -0.43
C ARG A 144 -10.19 4.47 0.85
N GLN A 145 -9.64 3.28 1.12
CA GLN A 145 -9.90 2.53 2.34
C GLN A 145 -9.52 3.30 3.62
N LEU A 146 -8.37 4.00 3.62
CA LEU A 146 -7.92 4.82 4.74
C LEU A 146 -8.84 6.03 4.98
N VAL A 147 -9.37 6.64 3.92
CA VAL A 147 -10.37 7.71 4.02
C VAL A 147 -11.66 7.19 4.64
N GLU A 148 -12.16 6.03 4.22
CA GLU A 148 -13.33 5.38 4.82
C GLU A 148 -13.13 5.09 6.31
N LEU A 149 -11.98 4.52 6.69
CA LEU A 149 -11.63 4.26 8.09
C LEU A 149 -11.55 5.54 8.93
N ARG A 150 -11.02 6.63 8.35
CA ARG A 150 -10.97 7.93 9.01
C ARG A 150 -12.36 8.55 9.15
N GLN A 151 -13.23 8.38 8.17
CA GLN A 151 -14.63 8.81 8.25
C GLN A 151 -15.37 8.04 9.34
N ALA A 152 -15.21 6.72 9.42
CA ALA A 152 -15.76 5.90 10.51
C ALA A 152 -15.26 6.33 11.90
N ARG A 153 -13.99 6.73 12.01
CA ARG A 153 -13.44 7.31 13.25
C ARG A 153 -14.13 8.63 13.61
N ILE A 154 -14.32 9.53 12.65
CA ILE A 154 -14.99 10.83 12.87
C ILE A 154 -16.41 10.61 13.37
N VAL A 155 -17.18 9.71 12.74
CA VAL A 155 -18.55 9.36 13.15
C VAL A 155 -18.57 8.93 14.62
N ARG A 156 -17.66 8.03 15.02
CA ARG A 156 -17.57 7.54 16.40
C ARG A 156 -17.18 8.64 17.39
N LEU A 157 -16.21 9.49 17.03
CA LEU A 157 -15.76 10.60 17.88
C LEU A 157 -16.82 11.69 18.04
N ALA A 158 -17.75 11.80 17.08
CA ALA A 158 -18.82 12.79 17.12
C ALA A 158 -19.99 12.38 18.04
N GLU A 159 -20.03 11.15 18.56
CA GLU A 159 -21.13 10.71 19.42
C GLU A 159 -21.34 11.65 20.63
N PRO A 160 -22.61 12.01 20.96
CA PRO A 160 -23.86 11.51 20.39
C PRO A 160 -24.41 12.34 19.21
N TYR A 161 -23.61 13.20 18.58
CA TYR A 161 -24.05 14.05 17.47
C TYR A 161 -24.09 13.30 16.13
N ASP A 162 -25.08 13.64 15.32
CA ASP A 162 -25.23 13.09 13.96
C ASP A 162 -24.42 13.92 12.95
N VAL A 163 -23.68 13.23 12.08
CA VAL A 163 -22.86 13.83 11.02
C VAL A 163 -23.48 13.66 9.62
N SER A 164 -24.71 13.13 9.53
CA SER A 164 -25.42 12.86 8.27
C SER A 164 -25.56 14.08 7.33
N TYR A 165 -25.48 15.31 7.87
CA TYR A 165 -25.46 16.53 7.06
C TYR A 165 -24.29 16.57 6.05
N ALA A 166 -23.20 15.84 6.30
CA ALA A 166 -22.09 15.71 5.36
C ALA A 166 -22.46 14.99 4.05
N GLY A 167 -23.57 14.26 4.02
CA GLY A 167 -24.03 13.47 2.88
C GLY A 167 -23.57 12.00 2.93
N GLU A 168 -24.09 11.22 1.99
CA GLU A 168 -23.67 9.84 1.72
C GLU A 168 -22.69 9.83 0.54
N TRP A 169 -21.78 8.84 0.52
CA TRP A 169 -20.80 8.63 -0.54
C TRP A 169 -21.21 7.46 -1.44
#